data_AF-W3AN38-F1
#
_entry.id   AF-W3AN38-F1
#
_cell.length_a   1.000
_cell.length_b   1.000
_cell.length_c   1.000
_cell.angle_alpha   90.00
_cell.angle_beta   90.00
_cell.angle_gamma   90.00
#
_symmetry.space_group_name_H-M   'P 1'
#
loop_
_entity.id
_entity.type
_entity.pdbx_description
1 polymer ?
#
loop_
_entity_poly.entity_id
_entity_poly.type
_entity_poly.pdbx_seq_one_letter_code
_entity_poly.pdbx_strand_id
1 'polypeptide(L)'
;MINEKKINEYNKMAGNDTNPGIDAGESLMENYIRNARKFTVIGLVGVLVGIMCILIIREQNNPLMVLAAIVMFAGALIAVTGISSLRAEGMLRTFAQIATMQPTTASMNDLKLAIARCGMAGVRKQVKFQIEAAVSKYEKLEGADLELAEDIRKSGQNLHVKRII
;
A
#
# COMPACT_ATOMS: atom_id res chain seq x y z
N MET A 1 37.94 23.67 -1.83
CA MET A 1 37.03 23.60 -2.99
C MET A 1 37.31 22.30 -3.72
N ILE A 2 36.46 21.29 -3.50
CA ILE A 2 36.60 19.99 -4.15
C ILE A 2 36.14 20.17 -5.61
N ASN A 3 37.00 19.82 -6.56
CA ASN A 3 36.84 20.14 -7.97
C ASN A 3 35.83 19.18 -8.62
N GLU A 4 34.55 19.58 -8.61
CA GLU A 4 33.39 18.82 -9.09
C GLU A 4 33.56 18.24 -10.50
N LYS A 5 34.35 18.91 -11.36
CA LYS A 5 34.66 18.41 -12.71
C LYS A 5 35.39 17.06 -12.71
N LYS A 6 36.33 16.84 -11.79
CA LYS A 6 37.10 15.58 -11.74
C LYS A 6 36.27 14.41 -11.20
N ILE A 7 35.31 14.69 -10.31
CA ILE A 7 34.39 13.67 -9.79
C ILE A 7 33.44 13.22 -10.89
N ASN A 8 32.97 14.16 -11.71
CA ASN A 8 32.04 13.88 -12.81
C ASN A 8 32.70 13.07 -13.94
N GLU A 9 33.99 13.28 -14.22
CA GLU A 9 34.76 12.44 -15.16
C GLU A 9 35.00 11.02 -14.64
N TYR A 10 35.30 10.87 -13.33
CA TYR A 10 35.54 9.55 -12.74
C TYR A 10 34.27 8.67 -12.75
N ASN A 11 33.10 9.25 -12.52
CA ASN A 11 31.82 8.54 -12.60
C ASN A 11 31.50 8.10 -14.05
N LYS A 12 31.84 8.94 -15.04
CA LYS A 12 31.67 8.61 -16.47
C LYS A 12 32.56 7.46 -16.93
N MET A 13 33.79 7.38 -16.40
CA MET A 13 34.75 6.31 -16.73
C MET A 13 34.45 4.99 -16.01
N ALA A 14 33.76 5.03 -14.87
CA ALA A 14 33.39 3.85 -14.10
C ALA A 14 32.14 3.10 -14.62
N GLY A 15 31.55 3.55 -15.74
CA GLY A 15 30.29 2.99 -16.26
C GLY A 15 29.10 3.18 -15.31
N ASN A 16 29.25 4.05 -14.31
CA ASN A 16 28.25 4.29 -13.28
C ASN A 16 27.48 5.56 -13.63
N ASP A 17 26.88 5.57 -14.82
CA ASP A 17 25.86 6.56 -15.24
C ASP A 17 24.50 6.31 -14.56
N THR A 18 24.46 5.41 -13.58
CA THR A 18 23.37 5.38 -12.60
C THR A 18 23.57 6.54 -11.62
N ASN A 19 23.20 7.74 -12.08
CA ASN A 19 22.44 8.65 -11.23
C ASN A 19 21.44 7.75 -10.46
N PRO A 20 21.30 7.80 -9.12
CA PRO A 20 20.28 7.02 -8.42
C PRO A 20 18.94 7.58 -8.87
N GLY A 21 18.53 7.13 -10.05
CA GLY A 21 17.43 7.64 -10.79
C GLY A 21 16.19 7.38 -9.97
N ILE A 22 15.19 8.19 -10.24
CA ILE A 22 13.83 8.08 -9.74
C ILE A 22 13.28 6.62 -9.88
N ASP A 23 13.93 5.76 -10.66
CA ASP A 23 13.69 4.33 -10.85
C ASP A 23 14.18 3.37 -9.75
N ALA A 24 14.96 3.82 -8.75
CA ALA A 24 15.56 2.94 -7.72
C ALA A 24 14.59 2.47 -6.61
N GLY A 25 13.28 2.68 -6.76
CA GLY A 25 12.28 2.24 -5.79
C GLY A 25 11.85 0.79 -6.02
N GLU A 26 11.81 -0.03 -4.97
CA GLU A 26 11.19 -1.35 -5.04
C GLU A 26 9.66 -1.20 -5.01
N SER A 27 8.94 -1.91 -5.90
CA SER A 27 7.48 -1.94 -5.86
C SER A 27 6.99 -2.61 -4.57
N LEU A 28 6.20 -1.88 -3.77
CA LEU A 28 5.69 -2.34 -2.48
C LEU A 28 4.27 -2.91 -2.59
N MET A 29 3.58 -2.66 -3.70
CA MET A 29 2.19 -3.03 -3.93
C MET A 29 1.94 -4.55 -3.87
N GLU A 30 2.81 -5.34 -4.50
CA GLU A 30 2.61 -6.79 -4.52
C GLU A 30 2.80 -7.42 -3.12
N ASN A 31 3.84 -6.97 -2.42
CA ASN A 31 4.12 -7.38 -1.04
C ASN A 31 3.00 -6.96 -0.08
N TYR A 32 2.45 -5.75 -0.25
CA TYR A 32 1.32 -5.26 0.54
C TYR A 32 0.10 -6.17 0.42
N ILE A 33 -0.32 -6.51 -0.81
CA ILE A 33 -1.49 -7.37 -1.04
C ILE A 33 -1.24 -8.79 -0.58
N ARG A 34 -0.04 -9.32 -0.83
CA ARG A 34 0.35 -10.66 -0.40
C ARG A 34 0.28 -10.77 1.12
N ASN A 35 0.77 -9.78 1.85
CA ASN A 35 0.72 -9.74 3.31
C ASN A 35 -0.70 -9.57 3.83
N ALA A 36 -1.49 -8.67 3.25
CA ALA A 36 -2.89 -8.49 3.62
C ALA A 36 -3.70 -9.79 3.46
N ARG A 37 -3.51 -10.52 2.36
CA ARG A 37 -4.11 -11.86 2.15
C ARG A 37 -3.64 -12.89 3.17
N LYS A 38 -2.34 -12.92 3.49
CA LYS A 38 -1.81 -13.82 4.52
C LYS A 38 -2.49 -13.58 5.87
N PHE A 39 -2.63 -12.32 6.29
CA PHE A 39 -3.35 -11.98 7.51
C PHE A 39 -4.82 -12.43 7.45
N THR A 40 -5.52 -12.18 6.34
CA THR A 40 -6.90 -12.66 6.18
C THR A 40 -7.00 -14.17 6.32
N VAL A 41 -6.13 -14.94 5.66
CA VAL A 41 -6.13 -16.41 5.71
C VAL A 41 -5.81 -16.92 7.11
N ILE A 42 -4.75 -16.41 7.75
CA ILE A 42 -4.34 -16.81 9.11
C ILE A 42 -5.47 -16.53 10.10
N GLY A 43 -6.10 -15.36 10.01
CA GLY A 43 -7.22 -15.00 10.87
C GLY A 43 -8.42 -15.94 10.69
N LEU A 44 -8.77 -16.25 9.44
CA LEU A 44 -9.90 -17.14 9.12
C LEU A 44 -9.64 -18.57 9.61
N VAL A 45 -8.42 -19.07 9.47
CA VAL A 45 -8.00 -20.37 10.05
C VAL A 45 -8.13 -20.34 11.57
N GLY A 46 -7.68 -19.27 12.24
CA GLY A 46 -7.82 -19.12 13.69
C GLY A 46 -9.27 -19.16 14.17
N VAL A 47 -10.18 -18.51 13.43
CA VAL A 47 -11.62 -18.56 13.71
C VAL A 47 -12.16 -19.98 13.56
N LEU A 48 -11.85 -20.67 12.45
CA LEU A 48 -12.32 -22.04 12.20
C LEU A 48 -11.84 -23.03 13.26
N VAL A 49 -10.57 -22.93 13.66
CA VAL A 49 -10.00 -23.77 14.73
C VAL A 49 -10.71 -23.48 16.06
N GLY A 50 -10.94 -22.21 16.39
CA GLY A 50 -11.69 -21.83 17.58
C GLY A 50 -13.12 -22.40 17.58
N ILE A 51 -13.82 -22.36 16.45
CA ILE A 51 -15.17 -22.90 16.30
C ILE A 51 -15.14 -24.43 16.51
N MET A 52 -14.23 -25.13 15.84
CA MET A 52 -14.10 -26.58 15.98
C MET A 52 -13.80 -27.00 17.43
N CYS A 53 -12.90 -26.29 18.12
CA CYS A 53 -12.61 -26.54 19.53
C CYS A 53 -13.85 -26.35 20.42
N ILE A 54 -14.63 -25.28 20.20
CA ILE A 54 -15.86 -25.07 20.97
C ILE A 54 -16.88 -26.17 20.69
N LEU A 55 -17.05 -26.61 19.44
CA LEU A 55 -17.99 -27.67 19.09
C LEU A 55 -17.63 -29.03 19.73
N ILE A 56 -16.35 -29.36 19.81
CA ILE A 56 -15.87 -30.61 20.42
C ILE A 56 -15.98 -30.58 21.96
N ILE A 57 -15.68 -29.44 22.57
CA ILE A 57 -15.55 -29.31 24.04
C ILE A 57 -16.89 -28.93 24.71
N ARG A 58 -17.91 -28.56 23.93
CA ARG A 58 -19.20 -28.05 24.41
C ARG A 58 -19.89 -28.94 25.44
N GLU A 59 -19.69 -30.26 25.36
CA GLU A 59 -20.31 -31.23 26.27
C GLU A 59 -19.63 -31.33 27.64
N GLN A 60 -18.40 -30.83 27.81
CA GLN A 60 -17.60 -31.07 29.02
C GLN A 60 -17.51 -29.87 29.99
N ASN A 61 -18.16 -28.74 29.70
CA ASN A 61 -18.13 -27.52 30.54
C ASN A 61 -16.69 -27.15 31.01
N ASN A 62 -15.74 -27.29 30.09
CA ASN A 62 -14.31 -27.30 30.36
C ASN A 62 -13.72 -25.88 30.26
N PRO A 63 -12.81 -25.44 31.14
CA PRO A 63 -12.14 -24.14 31.07
C PRO A 63 -11.44 -23.86 29.73
N LEU A 64 -11.09 -24.90 28.96
CA LEU A 64 -10.56 -24.77 27.60
C LEU A 64 -11.52 -24.06 26.61
N MET A 65 -12.82 -23.98 26.90
CA MET A 65 -13.76 -23.17 26.11
C MET A 65 -13.38 -21.69 26.09
N VAL A 66 -12.90 -21.16 27.22
CA VAL A 66 -12.48 -19.75 27.32
C VAL A 66 -11.25 -19.51 26.44
N LEU A 67 -10.30 -20.45 26.45
CA LEU A 67 -9.11 -20.38 25.59
C LEU A 67 -9.51 -20.41 24.09
N ALA A 68 -10.45 -21.29 23.72
CA ALA A 68 -10.94 -21.39 22.34
C ALA A 68 -11.66 -20.11 21.89
N ALA A 69 -12.42 -19.47 22.78
CA ALA A 69 -13.06 -18.18 22.51
C ALA A 69 -12.03 -17.05 22.32
N ILE A 70 -10.95 -17.02 23.11
CA ILE A 70 -9.85 -16.06 22.95
C ILE A 70 -9.15 -16.26 21.60
N VAL A 71 -8.86 -17.50 21.21
CA VAL A 71 -8.23 -17.82 19.91
C VAL A 71 -9.14 -17.40 18.76
N MET A 72 -10.44 -17.66 18.87
CA MET A 72 -11.43 -17.22 17.87
C MET A 72 -11.47 -15.71 17.75
N PHE A 73 -11.49 -14.99 18.88
CA PHE A 73 -11.50 -13.53 18.89
C PHE A 73 -10.23 -12.93 18.27
N ALA A 74 -9.06 -13.46 18.65
CA ALA A 74 -7.78 -13.04 18.05
C ALA A 74 -7.74 -13.32 16.54
N GLY A 75 -8.20 -14.50 16.11
CA GLY A 75 -8.32 -14.85 14.69
C GLY A 75 -9.23 -13.89 13.93
N ALA A 76 -10.38 -13.53 14.51
CA ALA A 76 -11.32 -12.58 13.91
C ALA A 76 -10.69 -11.19 13.75
N LEU A 77 -9.97 -10.69 14.76
CA LEU A 77 -9.26 -9.41 14.67
C LEU A 77 -8.23 -9.41 13.55
N ILE A 78 -7.40 -10.46 13.46
CA ILE A 78 -6.39 -10.60 12.40
C ILE A 78 -7.05 -10.63 11.01
N ALA A 79 -8.17 -11.35 10.86
CA ALA A 79 -8.92 -11.41 9.61
C ALA A 79 -9.47 -10.04 9.20
N VAL A 80 -10.04 -9.29 10.16
CA VAL A 80 -10.56 -7.94 9.95
C VAL A 80 -9.44 -6.99 9.53
N THR A 81 -8.25 -7.08 10.12
CA THR A 81 -7.08 -6.28 9.73
C THR A 81 -6.66 -6.57 8.28
N GLY A 82 -6.61 -7.85 7.88
CA GLY A 82 -6.32 -8.24 6.50
C GLY A 82 -7.37 -7.74 5.50
N ILE A 83 -8.65 -7.87 5.82
CA ILE A 83 -9.75 -7.39 4.96
C ILE A 83 -9.75 -5.87 4.85
N SER A 84 -9.49 -5.17 5.96
CA SER A 84 -9.48 -3.70 5.99
C SER A 84 -8.31 -3.12 5.22
N SER A 85 -7.15 -3.77 5.22
CA SER A 85 -5.99 -3.38 4.40
C SER A 85 -6.20 -3.63 2.91
N LEU A 86 -7.03 -4.61 2.53
CA LEU A 86 -7.44 -4.80 1.13
C LEU A 86 -8.49 -3.79 0.67
N ARG A 87 -9.01 -2.92 1.53
CA ARG A 87 -10.00 -1.91 1.14
C ARG A 87 -9.35 -0.89 0.22
N ALA A 88 -9.91 -0.74 -0.97
CA ALA A 88 -9.49 0.18 -2.02
C ALA A 88 -9.10 1.58 -1.52
N GLU A 89 -9.94 2.20 -0.68
CA GLU A 89 -9.69 3.53 -0.12
C GLU A 89 -8.46 3.59 0.81
N GLY A 90 -8.24 2.55 1.61
CA GLY A 90 -7.10 2.46 2.53
C GLY A 90 -5.80 2.27 1.76
N MET A 91 -5.81 1.35 0.79
CA MET A 91 -4.68 1.10 -0.11
C MET A 91 -4.27 2.37 -0.86
N LEU A 92 -5.23 3.05 -1.49
CA LEU A 92 -4.98 4.27 -2.24
C LEU A 92 -4.38 5.38 -1.37
N ARG A 93 -4.92 5.58 -0.15
CA ARG A 93 -4.37 6.53 0.82
C ARG A 93 -2.93 6.19 1.19
N THR A 94 -2.63 4.92 1.46
CA THR A 94 -1.28 4.48 1.81
C THR A 94 -0.29 4.75 0.69
N PHE A 95 -0.62 4.39 -0.55
CA PHE A 95 0.28 4.62 -1.69
C PHE A 95 0.43 6.10 -2.04
N ALA A 96 -0.63 6.91 -1.89
CA ALA A 96 -0.52 8.36 -2.07
C ALA A 96 0.43 8.98 -1.03
N GLN A 97 0.39 8.50 0.22
CA GLN A 97 1.30 8.94 1.27
C GLN A 97 2.74 8.48 1.02
N ILE A 98 2.95 7.23 0.60
CA ILE A 98 4.28 6.72 0.23
C ILE A 98 4.87 7.55 -0.91
N ALA A 99 4.12 7.76 -1.99
CA ALA A 99 4.56 8.58 -3.12
C ALA A 99 4.83 10.04 -2.73
N THR A 100 4.13 10.57 -1.72
CA THR A 100 4.39 11.92 -1.18
C THR A 100 5.67 12.00 -0.35
N MET A 101 6.04 10.90 0.35
CA MET A 101 7.22 10.83 1.21
C MET A 101 8.48 10.43 0.42
N GLN A 102 8.34 9.51 -0.53
CA GLN A 102 9.38 8.98 -1.39
C GLN A 102 8.90 9.01 -2.84
N PRO A 103 8.88 10.20 -3.48
CA PRO A 103 8.46 10.35 -4.87
C PRO A 103 9.46 9.70 -5.82
N THR A 104 9.20 8.43 -6.15
CA THR A 104 9.98 7.59 -7.09
C THR A 104 9.05 7.07 -8.19
N THR A 105 9.59 6.69 -9.35
CA THR A 105 8.82 6.17 -10.50
C THR A 105 8.09 4.90 -10.09
N ALA A 106 8.75 4.06 -9.29
CA ALA A 106 8.13 2.87 -8.70
C ALA A 106 6.95 3.21 -7.78
N SER A 107 7.10 4.19 -6.89
CA SER A 107 6.00 4.61 -6.00
C SER A 107 4.82 5.22 -6.77
N MET A 108 5.10 5.93 -7.88
CA MET A 108 4.08 6.50 -8.76
C MET A 108 3.36 5.41 -9.56
N ASN A 109 4.09 4.40 -10.03
CA ASN A 109 3.50 3.21 -10.66
C ASN A 109 2.62 2.42 -9.69
N ASP A 110 3.06 2.24 -8.44
CA ASP A 110 2.26 1.63 -7.38
C ASP A 110 0.99 2.45 -7.10
N LEU A 111 1.10 3.80 -7.09
CA LEU A 111 -0.04 4.71 -6.93
C LEU A 111 -1.03 4.60 -8.11
N LYS A 112 -0.54 4.58 -9.36
CA LYS A 112 -1.36 4.36 -10.55
C LYS A 112 -2.14 3.04 -10.46
N LEU A 113 -1.46 1.98 -10.04
CA LEU A 113 -2.09 0.68 -9.86
C LEU A 113 -3.11 0.67 -8.71
N ALA A 114 -2.86 1.42 -7.63
CA ALA A 114 -3.81 1.60 -6.54
C ALA A 114 -5.07 2.36 -7.00
N ILE A 115 -4.92 3.39 -7.85
CA ILE A 115 -6.05 4.13 -8.45
C ILE A 115 -6.88 3.20 -9.33
N ALA A 116 -6.24 2.41 -10.19
CA ALA A 116 -6.92 1.45 -11.06
C ALA A 116 -7.71 0.40 -10.25
N ARG A 117 -7.14 -0.10 -9.15
CA ARG A 117 -7.82 -1.05 -8.24
C ARG A 117 -8.94 -0.41 -7.42
N CYS A 118 -8.92 0.91 -7.23
CA CYS A 118 -9.98 1.60 -6.52
C CYS A 118 -11.29 1.61 -7.30
N GLY A 119 -11.23 1.62 -8.64
CA GLY A 119 -12.40 1.56 -9.50
C GLY A 119 -13.46 2.60 -9.16
N MET A 120 -14.73 2.18 -9.11
CA MET A 120 -15.87 3.04 -8.70
C MET A 120 -16.06 3.14 -7.16
N ALA A 121 -15.19 2.51 -6.36
CA ALA A 121 -15.29 2.61 -4.92
C ALA A 121 -15.06 4.07 -4.52
N GLY A 122 -16.09 4.71 -3.97
CA GLY A 122 -15.99 6.13 -3.66
C GLY A 122 -14.88 6.40 -2.62
N VAL A 123 -14.11 7.47 -2.84
CA VAL A 123 -13.01 7.90 -1.97
C VAL A 123 -13.34 9.22 -1.29
N ARG A 124 -12.71 9.50 -0.15
CA ARG A 124 -12.81 10.81 0.50
C ARG A 124 -12.07 11.87 -0.32
N LYS A 125 -12.57 13.11 -0.31
CA LYS A 125 -11.88 14.27 -0.92
C LYS A 125 -10.43 14.41 -0.48
N GLN A 126 -10.13 14.10 0.78
CA GLN A 126 -8.77 14.13 1.32
C GLN A 126 -7.78 13.26 0.54
N VAL A 127 -8.22 12.11 0.01
CA VAL A 127 -7.34 11.21 -0.75
C VAL A 127 -6.98 11.82 -2.11
N LYS A 128 -7.91 12.54 -2.76
CA LYS A 128 -7.61 13.28 -4.00
C LYS A 128 -6.53 14.33 -3.79
N PHE A 129 -6.61 15.10 -2.70
CA PHE A 129 -5.58 16.09 -2.37
C PHE A 129 -4.21 15.45 -2.10
N GLN A 130 -4.18 14.26 -1.51
CA GLN A 130 -2.92 13.53 -1.30
C GLN A 130 -2.31 13.04 -2.61
N ILE A 131 -3.12 12.56 -3.55
CA ILE A 131 -2.66 12.17 -4.90
C ILE A 131 -2.08 13.39 -5.61
N GLU A 132 -2.78 14.52 -5.59
CA GLU A 132 -2.32 15.76 -6.22
C GLU A 132 -1.01 16.28 -5.60
N ALA A 133 -0.89 16.20 -4.28
CA ALA A 133 0.34 16.55 -3.58
C ALA A 133 1.51 15.62 -3.94
N ALA A 134 1.26 14.31 -4.09
CA ALA A 134 2.26 13.34 -4.52
C ALA A 134 2.74 13.64 -5.95
N VAL A 135 1.81 13.87 -6.88
CA VAL A 135 2.11 14.21 -8.28
C VAL A 135 2.92 15.51 -8.35
N SER A 136 2.49 16.57 -7.67
CA SER A 136 3.18 17.86 -7.69
C SER A 136 4.61 17.79 -7.11
N LYS A 137 4.86 16.91 -6.15
CA LYS A 137 6.22 16.65 -5.65
C LYS A 137 7.05 15.87 -6.66
N TYR A 138 6.47 14.86 -7.30
CA TYR A 138 7.16 14.05 -8.30
C TYR A 138 7.58 14.87 -9.52
N GLU A 139 6.73 15.74 -10.05
CA GLU A 139 7.04 16.61 -11.20
C GLU A 139 8.20 17.58 -10.97
N LYS A 140 8.51 17.91 -9.70
CA LYS A 140 9.61 18.81 -9.35
C LYS A 140 10.96 18.10 -9.31
N LEU A 141 10.99 16.78 -9.50
CA LEU A 141 12.24 16.01 -9.51
C LEU A 141 12.87 15.98 -10.89
N GLU A 142 14.20 16.08 -10.94
CA GLU A 142 14.97 15.97 -12.17
C GLU A 142 14.93 14.54 -12.73
N GLY A 143 14.39 14.37 -13.94
CA GLY A 143 14.21 13.06 -14.59
C GLY A 143 12.84 12.43 -14.36
N ALA A 144 11.88 13.17 -13.80
CA ALA A 144 10.52 12.68 -13.57
C ALA A 144 9.80 12.37 -14.88
N ASP A 145 9.08 11.25 -14.91
CA ASP A 145 8.18 10.92 -16.01
C ASP A 145 6.90 11.76 -15.93
N LEU A 146 6.89 12.86 -16.69
CA LEU A 146 5.77 13.79 -16.75
C LEU A 146 4.50 13.16 -17.34
N GLU A 147 4.63 12.15 -18.20
CA GLU A 147 3.49 11.44 -18.78
C GLU A 147 2.81 10.58 -17.71
N LEU A 148 3.60 9.85 -16.91
CA LEU A 148 3.11 9.10 -15.76
C LEU A 148 2.43 10.00 -14.73
N ALA A 149 3.03 11.15 -14.44
CA ALA A 149 2.49 12.15 -13.51
C ALA A 149 1.11 12.65 -13.96
N GLU A 150 0.97 12.99 -15.25
CA GLU A 150 -0.29 13.49 -15.82
C GLU A 150 -1.37 12.42 -15.88
N ASP A 151 -1.00 11.17 -16.21
CA ASP A 151 -1.95 10.05 -16.22
C ASP A 151 -2.50 9.76 -14.80
N ILE A 152 -1.63 9.80 -13.78
CA ILE A 152 -2.03 9.66 -12.37
C ILE A 152 -2.93 10.82 -11.94
N ARG A 153 -2.62 12.05 -12.36
CA ARG A 153 -3.45 13.23 -12.09
C ARG A 153 -4.85 13.06 -12.67
N LYS A 154 -4.97 12.72 -13.96
CA LYS A 154 -6.26 12.51 -14.63
C LYS A 154 -7.04 11.37 -13.99
N SER A 155 -6.39 10.24 -13.75
CA SER A 155 -7.00 9.07 -13.11
C SER A 155 -7.47 9.40 -11.68
N GLY A 156 -6.66 10.15 -10.93
CA GLY A 156 -7.00 10.62 -9.59
C GLY A 156 -8.18 11.60 -9.58
N GLN A 157 -8.27 12.50 -10.56
CA GLN A 157 -9.40 13.43 -10.72
C GLN A 157 -10.71 12.70 -11.07
N ASN A 158 -10.64 11.62 -11.83
CA ASN A 158 -11.80 10.82 -12.22
C ASN A 158 -12.34 9.92 -11.09
N LEU A 159 -11.65 9.82 -9.95
CA LEU A 159 -12.13 9.04 -8.81
C LEU A 159 -13.46 9.60 -8.26
N HIS A 160 -14.43 8.70 -8.08
CA HIS A 160 -15.72 9.02 -7.49
C HIS A 160 -15.55 9.46 -6.03
N VAL A 161 -16.12 10.60 -5.66
CA VAL A 161 -16.00 11.15 -4.30
C VAL A 161 -17.23 10.76 -3.49
N LYS A 162 -17.04 10.11 -2.34
CA LYS A 162 -18.14 9.86 -1.38
C LYS A 162 -18.68 11.19 -0.88
N ARG A 163 -19.99 11.43 -1.03
CA ARG A 163 -20.67 12.48 -0.27
C ARG A 163 -20.68 12.07 1.19
N ILE A 164 -20.07 12.90 2.03
CA ILE A 164 -20.20 12.79 3.48
C ILE A 164 -21.52 13.49 3.80
N ILE A 165 -22.52 12.70 4.20
CA ILE A 165 -23.79 13.18 4.77
C ILE A 165 -23.60 13.21 6.28
#